data_AF-A0A7W8QQC1-F1
#
_entry.id   AF-A0A7W8QQC1-F1
#
_cell.length_a   1.000
_cell.length_b   1.000
_cell.length_c   1.000
_cell.angle_alpha   90.00
_cell.angle_beta   90.00
_cell.angle_gamma   90.00
#
_symmetry.space_group_name_H-M   'P 1'
#
loop_
_entity.id
_entity.type
_entity.pdbx_description
1 polymer ?
#
loop_
_entity_poly.entity_id
_entity_poly.type
_entity_poly.pdbx_seq_one_letter_code
_entity_poly.pdbx_strand_id
1 'polypeptide(L)' 'MESVRFKNRTWDVAADLRLPEGFDRAKKYPAIICAHPIGSCKEQTSGSVYAERLIELGYVTLAFDA' A
#
# COMPACT_ATOMS: atom_id res chain seq x y z
N MET A 1 -3.73 0.29 8.80
CA MET A 1 -2.50 0.58 8.05
C MET A 1 -1.32 0.03 8.84
N GLU A 2 -0.43 -0.71 8.20
CA GLU A 2 0.81 -1.23 8.77
C GLU A 2 1.99 -0.68 7.96
N SER A 3 2.92 0.00 8.62
CA SER A 3 4.15 0.44 7.97
C SER A 3 5.15 -0.72 7.95
N VAL A 4 5.59 -1.09 6.75
CA VAL A 4 6.45 -2.22 6.47
C VAL A 4 7.70 -1.79 5.71
N ARG A 5 8.72 -2.65 5.69
CA ARG A 5 9.90 -2.49 4.86
C ARG A 5 10.16 -3.75 4.06
N PHE A 6 10.63 -3.59 2.83
CA PHE A 6 11.03 -4.70 1.99
C PHE A 6 12.31 -4.37 1.22
N LYS A 7 13.06 -5.42 0.84
CA LYS A 7 14.24 -5.28 0.01
C LYS A 7 13.86 -5.10 -1.45
N ASN A 8 14.31 -4.01 -2.07
CA ASN A 8 14.35 -3.85 -3.51
C ASN A 8 15.81 -3.74 -3.94
N ARG A 9 16.37 -4.81 -4.49
CA ARG A 9 17.80 -4.94 -4.76
C ARG A 9 18.61 -4.67 -3.47
N THR A 10 19.39 -3.60 -3.43
CA THR A 10 20.22 -3.23 -2.27
C THR A 10 19.52 -2.26 -1.31
N TRP A 11 18.30 -1.79 -1.63
CA TRP A 11 17.61 -0.74 -0.89
C TRP A 11 16.54 -1.32 0.04
N ASP A 12 16.42 -0.74 1.23
CA ASP A 12 15.27 -0.96 2.12
C ASP A 12 14.19 0.06 1.78
N VAL A 13 13.13 -0.39 1.11
CA VAL A 13 12.02 0.46 0.71
C VAL A 13 10.97 0.47 1.82
N ALA A 14 10.55 1.67 2.24
CA ALA A 14 9.44 1.85 3.16
C ALA A 14 8.10 1.79 2.39
N ALA A 15 7.11 1.15 2.99
CA ALA A 15 5.77 1.08 2.42
C ALA A 15 4.71 1.01 3.51
N ASP A 16 3.49 1.35 3.13
CA ASP A 16 2.30 1.20 3.95
C ASP A 16 1.38 0.15 3.33
N LEU A 17 1.24 -0.96 4.04
CA LEU A 17 0.26 -2.01 3.74
C LEU A 17 -1.07 -1.62 4.37
N ARG A 18 -2.13 -1.59 3.56
CA ARG A 18 -3.50 -1.36 4.03
C ARG A 18 -4.35 -2.56 3.70
N LEU A 19 -5.14 -2.96 4.68
CA LEU A 19 -6.01 -4.12 4.64
C LEU A 19 -7.46 -3.61 4.72
N PRO A 20 -8.40 -4.18 3.95
CA PRO A 20 -9.80 -3.81 4.04
C PRO A 20 -10.38 -4.15 5.42
N GLU A 21 -11.49 -3.51 5.77
CA GLU A 21 -12.22 -3.85 7.00
C GLU A 21 -12.62 -5.33 7.01
N GLY A 22 -12.46 -6.00 8.16
CA GLY A 22 -12.77 -7.42 8.29
C GLY A 22 -11.82 -8.37 7.54
N PHE A 23 -10.60 -7.91 7.22
CA PHE A 23 -9.57 -8.73 6.60
C PHE A 23 -9.32 -10.04 7.35
N ASP A 24 -9.34 -11.15 6.62
CA ASP A 24 -9.11 -12.51 7.12
C ASP A 24 -7.86 -13.10 6.47
N ARG A 25 -6.85 -13.44 7.29
CA ARG A 25 -5.56 -13.98 6.82
C ARG A 25 -5.70 -15.33 6.11
N ALA A 26 -6.80 -16.06 6.29
CA ALA A 26 -7.05 -17.33 5.62
C ALA A 26 -7.62 -17.16 4.19
N LYS A 27 -8.05 -15.95 3.81
CA LYS A 27 -8.62 -15.64 2.49
C LYS A 27 -7.60 -14.99 1.56
N LYS A 28 -7.90 -15.03 0.26
CA LYS A 28 -7.15 -14.29 -0.77
C LYS A 28 -7.94 -13.07 -1.20
N TYR A 29 -7.23 -11.97 -1.39
CA TYR A 29 -7.80 -10.69 -1.80
C TYR A 29 -7.08 -10.19 -3.06
N PRO A 30 -7.78 -9.50 -3.97
CA PRO A 30 -7.11 -8.74 -5.01
C PRO A 30 -6.27 -7.63 -4.37
N ALA A 31 -5.05 -7.46 -4.87
CA ALA A 31 -4.10 -6.49 -4.35
C ALA A 31 -3.72 -5.46 -5.43
N ILE A 32 -3.59 -4.19 -5.03
CA ILE A 32 -3.17 -3.10 -5.91
C ILE A 32 -1.94 -2.41 -5.31
N ILE A 33 -0.90 -2.27 -6.12
CA ILE A 33 0.30 -1.50 -5.77
C ILE A 33 0.08 -0.04 -6.20
N CYS A 34 0.14 0.88 -5.24
CA CYS A 34 -0.11 2.29 -5.44
C CYS A 34 1.23 3.04 -5.57
N ALA A 35 1.71 3.21 -6.79
CA ALA A 35 2.91 4.00 -7.06
C ALA A 35 2.60 5.51 -7.04
N HIS A 36 3.48 6.30 -6.45
CA HIS A 36 3.34 7.75 -6.43
C HIS A 36 3.98 8.43 -7.66
N PRO A 37 3.55 9.65 -8.04
CA PRO A 37 4.24 10.46 -9.04
C PRO A 37 5.70 10.75 -8.64
N ILE A 38 6.53 11.14 -9.61
CA ILE A 38 7.92 11.54 -9.32
C ILE A 38 7.96 12.76 -8.39
N GLY A 39 8.82 12.73 -7.36
CA GLY A 39 8.93 13.79 -6.34
C GLY A 39 7.88 13.73 -5.22
N SER A 40 7.10 12.65 -5.16
CA SER A 40 6.08 12.40 -4.13
C SER A 40 6.53 11.29 -3.15
N CYS A 41 5.67 10.90 -2.21
CA CYS A 41 5.89 9.79 -1.26
C CYS A 41 4.59 9.03 -0.97
N LYS A 42 4.71 7.89 -0.27
CA LYS A 42 3.56 7.01 0.03
C LYS A 42 2.45 7.69 0.84
N GLU A 43 2.73 8.75 1.60
CA GLU A 43 1.73 9.48 2.40
C GLU A 43 0.88 10.46 1.58
N GLN A 44 1.30 10.79 0.36
CA GLN A 44 0.57 11.71 -0.51
C GLN A 44 -0.47 10.94 -1.36
N THR A 45 -0.77 11.42 -2.56
CA THR A 45 -1.90 10.96 -3.40
C THR A 45 -2.00 9.43 -3.53
N SER A 46 -0.89 8.71 -3.65
CA SER A 46 -0.91 7.25 -3.80
C SER A 46 -1.48 6.54 -2.57
N GLY A 47 -1.07 6.91 -1.35
CA GLY A 47 -1.52 6.27 -0.11
C GLY A 47 -2.73 6.94 0.52
N SER A 48 -2.71 8.26 0.73
CA SER A 48 -3.77 8.95 1.47
C SER A 48 -5.07 9.14 0.67
N VAL A 49 -5.02 9.03 -0.66
CA VAL A 49 -6.23 9.18 -1.51
C VAL A 49 -6.59 7.85 -2.16
N TYR A 50 -5.72 7.31 -3.01
CA TYR A 50 -6.06 6.11 -3.79
C TYR A 50 -6.04 4.83 -2.97
N ALA A 51 -4.97 4.56 -2.22
CA ALA A 51 -4.87 3.33 -1.43
C ALA A 51 -5.99 3.26 -0.37
N GLU A 52 -6.33 4.39 0.25
CA GLU A 52 -7.44 4.50 1.20
C GLU A 52 -8.79 4.19 0.54
N ARG A 53 -9.11 4.83 -0.60
CA ARG A 53 -10.39 4.57 -1.27
C ARG A 53 -10.50 3.12 -1.77
N LEU A 54 -9.38 2.51 -2.15
CA LEU A 54 -9.35 1.13 -2.64
C LEU A 54 -9.56 0.10 -1.53
N ILE A 55 -9.13 0.35 -0.28
CA ILE A 55 -9.44 -0.57 0.82
C ILE A 55 -10.93 -0.62 1.14
N GLU A 56 -11.63 0.50 0.99
CA GLU A 56 -13.09 0.58 1.16
C GLU A 56 -13.84 -0.22 0.08
N LEU A 57 -13.19 -0.47 -1.06
CA LEU A 57 -13.71 -1.32 -2.14
C LEU A 57 -13.29 -2.80 -1.99
N GLY A 58 -12.61 -3.17 -0.91
CA GLY A 58 -12.23 -4.54 -0.60
C GLY A 58 -10.88 -5.00 -1.16
N TYR A 59 -10.06 -4.08 -1.69
CA TYR A 59 -8.70 -4.41 -2.14
C TYR A 59 -7.71 -4.36 -0.98
N VAL A 60 -6.67 -5.20 -1.04
CA VAL A 60 -5.44 -4.96 -0.29
C VAL A 60 -4.61 -3.95 -1.07
N THR A 61 -4.03 -2.96 -0.40
CA THR A 61 -3.19 -1.96 -1.07
C THR A 61 -1.83 -1.81 -0.44
N LEU A 62 -0.84 -1.52 -1.27
CA LEU A 62 0.53 -1.21 -0.84
C LEU A 62 1.01 0.07 -1.52
N ALA A 63 1.19 1.14 -0.75
CA ALA A 63 1.85 2.36 -1.22
C ALA A 63 3.30 2.36 -0.71
N PHE A 64 4.27 2.64 -1.57
CA PHE A 64 5.70 2.54 -1.23
C PHE A 64 6.45 3.81 -1.64
N ASP A 65 7.57 4.09 -0.99
CA ASP A 65 8.48 5.19 -1.36
C ASP A 65 9.46 4.76 -2.46
N ALA A 66 9.79 5.66 -3.39
CA ALA A 66 10.70 5.42 -4.52
C ALA A 66 12.09 6.04 -4.32
#